data_AF-A0A1D1W4S5-F1
#
_entry.id   AF-A0A1D1W4S5-F1
#
_cell.length_a   1.000
_cell.length_b   1.000
_cell.length_c   1.000
_cell.angle_alpha   90.00
_cell.angle_beta   90.00
_cell.angle_gamma   90.00
#
_symmetry.space_group_name_H-M   'P 1'
#
loop_
_entity.id
_entity.type
_entity.pdbx_description
1 polymer ?
#
loop_
_entity_poly.entity_id
_entity_poly.type
_entity_poly.pdbx_seq_one_letter_code
_entity_poly.pdbx_strand_id
1 'polypeptide(L)'
;MASQATFECDLCDKKTKTQGGPNKHRDSQSCKDRAIKLSRQQAAQHPAEVSQESQENKPLRCFQSSTTIRRIPKGARPAAAAAFLKLLRDCYQKNDEESWCKFLCFPSIALAQRDESLRGEQSLTSVVKANISRPQASEQFPVKKASRKKPPNSDTDLREKG
;
A
#
# COMPACT_ATOMS: atom_id res chain seq x y z
N MET A 1 5.85 -54.43 16.20
CA MET A 1 6.66 -53.21 15.98
C MET A 1 5.80 -52.02 16.41
N ALA A 2 6.22 -51.26 17.44
CA ALA A 2 5.43 -50.12 17.93
C ALA A 2 5.61 -48.90 17.03
N SER A 3 4.54 -48.43 16.40
CA SER A 3 4.50 -47.18 15.63
C SER A 3 4.64 -46.00 16.59
N GLN A 4 5.79 -45.30 16.54
CA GLN A 4 5.98 -44.08 17.31
C GLN A 4 4.99 -43.01 16.81
N ALA A 5 4.13 -42.51 17.70
CA ALA A 5 3.24 -41.40 17.39
C ALA A 5 4.08 -40.16 17.02
N THR A 6 3.82 -39.59 15.85
CA THR A 6 4.44 -38.33 15.41
C THR A 6 3.40 -37.23 15.47
N PHE A 7 3.81 -36.07 15.99
CA PHE A 7 2.96 -34.90 16.19
C PHE A 7 3.45 -33.77 15.30
N GLU A 8 2.55 -33.22 14.49
CA GLU A 8 2.88 -32.21 13.49
C GLU A 8 2.57 -30.79 13.99
N CYS A 9 3.39 -29.84 13.59
CA CYS A 9 3.11 -28.42 13.77
C CYS A 9 2.24 -27.91 12.61
N ASP A 10 1.10 -27.33 12.97
CA ASP A 10 0.09 -26.72 12.10
C ASP A 10 0.59 -25.54 11.26
N LEU A 11 1.69 -24.89 11.66
CA LEU A 11 2.21 -23.70 10.98
C LEU A 11 3.27 -24.00 9.92
N CYS A 12 4.00 -25.11 10.05
CA CYS A 12 5.14 -25.39 9.17
C CYS A 12 5.44 -26.87 8.93
N ASP A 13 4.46 -27.74 9.22
CA ASP A 13 4.45 -29.20 8.98
C ASP A 13 5.62 -29.96 9.62
N LYS A 14 6.24 -29.38 10.66
CA LYS A 14 7.37 -30.03 11.34
C LYS A 14 6.86 -31.14 12.25
N LYS A 15 7.24 -32.38 11.95
CA LYS A 15 6.99 -33.56 12.80
C LYS A 15 7.89 -33.56 14.03
N THR A 16 7.31 -33.89 15.17
CA THR A 16 7.98 -34.04 16.47
C THR A 16 7.57 -35.36 17.11
N LYS A 17 8.43 -35.92 17.97
CA LYS A 17 8.22 -37.25 18.58
C LYS A 17 7.49 -37.19 19.93
N THR A 18 7.20 -35.99 20.43
CA THR A 18 6.60 -35.77 21.74
C THR A 18 5.36 -34.90 21.61
N GLN A 19 4.33 -35.19 22.40
CA GLN A 19 3.05 -34.48 22.35
C GLN A 19 3.18 -32.97 22.62
N GLY A 20 4.15 -32.55 23.44
CA GLY A 20 4.46 -31.14 23.70
C GLY A 20 5.45 -30.49 22.72
N GLY A 21 6.02 -31.27 21.80
CA GLY A 21 6.98 -30.81 20.79
C GLY A 21 6.44 -29.73 19.85
N PRO A 22 5.21 -29.86 19.29
CA PRO A 22 4.65 -28.88 18.37
C PRO A 22 4.42 -27.52 19.05
N ASN A 23 3.90 -27.52 20.28
CA ASN A 23 3.64 -26.28 21.02
C ASN A 23 4.93 -25.51 21.32
N LYS A 24 6.00 -26.19 21.77
CA LYS A 24 7.31 -25.55 21.97
C LYS A 24 7.92 -25.04 20.67
N HIS A 25 7.70 -25.77 19.57
CA HIS A 25 8.21 -25.38 18.27
C HIS A 25 7.52 -24.12 17.73
N ARG A 26 6.21 -23.99 17.98
CA ARG A 26 5.37 -22.88 17.52
C ARG A 26 5.92 -21.51 17.88
N ASP A 27 6.46 -21.37 19.09
CA ASP A 27 7.00 -20.09 19.58
C ASP A 27 8.41 -19.79 19.07
N SER A 28 9.09 -20.78 18.50
CA SER A 28 10.44 -20.61 17.96
C SER A 28 10.45 -19.73 16.71
N GLN A 29 11.45 -18.86 16.60
CA GLN A 29 11.63 -17.99 15.44
C GLN A 29 11.70 -18.78 14.12
N SER A 30 12.31 -19.97 14.17
CA SER A 30 12.41 -20.89 13.03
C SER A 30 11.06 -21.37 12.49
N CYS A 31 10.04 -21.54 13.36
CA CYS A 31 8.69 -21.92 12.96
C CYS A 31 7.99 -20.75 12.26
N LYS A 32 8.07 -19.55 12.87
CA LYS A 32 7.48 -18.32 12.34
C LYS A 32 8.05 -17.96 10.96
N ASP A 33 9.37 -18.02 10.79
CA ASP A 33 10.02 -17.74 9.51
C ASP A 33 9.61 -18.73 8.42
N ARG A 34 9.43 -20.00 8.79
CA ARG A 34 9.02 -21.05 7.85
C ARG A 34 7.54 -20.93 7.48
N ALA A 35 6.67 -20.58 8.43
CA ALA A 35 5.27 -20.26 8.18
C ALA A 35 5.11 -19.08 7.22
N ILE A 36 5.90 -18.01 7.40
CA ILE A 36 5.91 -16.85 6.49
C ILE A 36 6.39 -17.25 5.09
N LYS A 37 7.41 -18.11 4.98
CA LYS A 37 7.90 -18.62 3.68
C LYS A 37 6.84 -19.47 2.98
N LEU A 38 6.18 -20.37 3.70
CA LEU A 38 5.10 -21.21 3.17
C LEU A 38 3.91 -20.36 2.71
N SER A 39 3.49 -19.38 3.52
CA SER A 39 2.43 -18.43 3.14
C SER A 39 2.78 -17.66 1.86
N ARG A 40 4.04 -17.22 1.70
CA ARG A 40 4.50 -16.57 0.45
C ARG A 40 4.53 -17.51 -0.75
N GLN A 41 4.86 -18.79 -0.54
CA GLN A 41 4.85 -19.79 -1.61
C GLN A 41 3.42 -20.13 -2.03
N GLN A 42 2.49 -20.26 -1.09
CA GLN A 42 1.07 -20.46 -1.39
C GLN A 42 0.48 -19.25 -2.13
N ALA A 43 0.84 -18.03 -1.73
CA ALA A 43 0.46 -16.80 -2.45
C ALA A 43 1.07 -16.69 -3.86
N ALA A 44 2.17 -17.40 -4.14
CA ALA A 44 2.78 -17.45 -5.46
C ALA A 44 2.23 -18.59 -6.34
N GLN A 45 1.60 -19.61 -5.74
CA GLN A 45 1.00 -20.75 -6.45
C GLN A 45 -0.47 -20.53 -6.83
N HIS A 46 -1.16 -19.57 -6.21
CA HIS A 46 -2.37 -19.00 -6.78
C HIS A 46 -1.98 -17.82 -7.69
N PRO A 47 -1.91 -17.97 -9.02
CA PRO A 47 -2.01 -16.80 -9.89
C PRO A 47 -3.34 -16.15 -9.54
N ALA A 48 -3.28 -14.86 -9.17
CA ALA A 48 -4.41 -14.04 -8.80
C ALA A 48 -5.64 -14.40 -9.64
N GLU A 49 -6.58 -15.14 -9.04
CA GLU A 49 -7.93 -15.14 -9.54
C GLU A 49 -8.34 -13.68 -9.57
N VAL A 50 -8.68 -13.26 -10.78
CA VAL A 50 -9.15 -11.95 -11.21
C VAL A 50 -10.32 -11.56 -10.32
N SER A 51 -10.00 -11.11 -9.10
CA SER A 51 -11.00 -10.66 -8.16
C SER A 51 -11.43 -9.29 -8.64
N GLN A 52 -12.73 -9.13 -8.80
CA GLN A 52 -13.46 -7.90 -9.07
C GLN A 52 -13.24 -6.80 -8.00
N GLU A 53 -12.12 -6.82 -7.29
CA GLU A 53 -11.62 -5.84 -6.31
C GLU A 53 -11.11 -4.54 -6.97
N SER A 54 -11.58 -4.26 -8.19
CA SER A 54 -11.08 -3.17 -9.03
C SER A 54 -11.83 -1.85 -8.82
N GLN A 55 -13.02 -1.87 -8.21
CA GLN A 55 -13.87 -0.68 -8.10
C GLN A 55 -14.14 -0.21 -6.67
N GLU A 56 -14.44 -1.11 -5.72
CA GLU A 56 -14.88 -0.71 -4.36
C GLU A 56 -13.81 0.03 -3.53
N ASN A 57 -12.52 -0.14 -3.86
CA ASN A 57 -11.42 0.49 -3.11
C ASN A 57 -10.88 1.78 -3.75
N LYS A 58 -11.53 2.31 -4.80
CA LYS A 58 -11.03 3.52 -5.49
C LYS A 58 -10.88 4.74 -4.56
N PRO A 59 -11.82 5.04 -3.64
CA PRO A 59 -11.63 6.15 -2.70
C PRO A 59 -10.47 5.90 -1.75
N LEU A 60 -10.32 4.68 -1.26
CA LEU A 60 -9.26 4.31 -0.31
C LEU A 60 -7.87 4.41 -0.94
N ARG A 61 -7.72 4.06 -2.23
CA ARG A 61 -6.45 4.20 -2.96
C ARG A 61 -6.04 5.65 -3.18
N CYS A 62 -6.99 6.59 -3.27
CA CYS A 62 -6.68 8.01 -3.42
C CYS A 62 -5.85 8.55 -2.24
N PHE A 63 -5.98 8.00 -1.03
CA PHE A 63 -5.27 8.48 0.17
C PHE A 63 -3.94 7.77 0.46
N GLN A 64 -3.58 6.73 -0.28
CA GLN A 64 -2.50 5.82 0.10
C GLN A 64 -1.11 6.18 -0.48
N SER A 65 -0.99 7.15 -1.39
CA SER A 65 0.18 7.18 -2.30
C SER A 65 0.88 8.52 -2.52
N SER A 66 0.53 9.61 -1.83
CA SER A 66 1.26 10.89 -1.98
C SER A 66 1.50 11.61 -0.65
N THR A 67 2.64 12.28 -0.55
CA THR A 67 2.84 13.33 0.45
C THR A 67 1.81 14.42 0.18
N THR A 68 1.00 14.77 1.19
CA THR A 68 -0.08 15.74 1.03
C THR A 68 0.28 17.08 1.62
N ILE A 69 -0.11 18.14 0.92
CA ILE A 69 -0.01 19.51 1.42
C ILE A 69 -1.01 19.65 2.57
N ARG A 70 -0.53 19.89 3.78
CA ARG A 70 -1.36 19.97 5.00
C ARG A 70 -2.41 21.09 4.98
N ARG A 71 -2.19 22.15 4.18
CA ARG A 71 -3.06 23.34 4.13
C ARG A 71 -3.13 23.91 2.71
N ILE A 72 -4.32 24.35 2.30
CA ILE A 72 -4.48 25.04 1.01
C ILE A 72 -3.76 26.41 1.06
N PRO A 73 -2.77 26.65 0.17
CA PRO A 73 -2.09 27.94 0.07
C PRO A 73 -3.07 29.07 -0.21
N LYS A 74 -2.87 30.25 0.39
CA LYS A 74 -3.80 31.40 0.28
C LYS A 74 -4.17 31.71 -1.17
N GLY A 75 -3.18 31.74 -2.08
CA GLY A 75 -3.38 32.04 -3.50
C GLY A 75 -4.12 30.97 -4.31
N ALA A 76 -4.31 29.76 -3.76
CA ALA A 76 -5.03 28.67 -4.39
C ALA A 76 -6.45 28.47 -3.83
N ARG A 77 -6.79 29.10 -2.69
CA ARG A 77 -8.10 28.94 -2.04
C ARG A 77 -9.29 29.26 -2.94
N PRO A 78 -9.31 30.36 -3.71
CA PRO A 78 -10.46 30.66 -4.57
C PRO A 78 -10.66 29.58 -5.65
N ALA A 79 -9.57 29.11 -6.26
CA ALA A 79 -9.62 28.06 -7.27
C ALA A 79 -10.07 26.70 -6.68
N ALA A 80 -9.55 26.34 -5.50
CA ALA A 80 -9.94 25.13 -4.79
C ALA A 80 -11.42 25.16 -4.40
N ALA A 81 -11.90 26.30 -3.88
CA ALA A 81 -13.31 26.47 -3.53
C ALA A 81 -14.23 26.35 -4.76
N ALA A 82 -13.87 27.00 -5.87
CA ALA A 82 -14.65 26.93 -7.11
C ALA A 82 -14.75 25.49 -7.64
N ALA A 83 -13.65 24.74 -7.63
CA ALA A 83 -13.63 23.35 -8.07
C ALA A 83 -14.43 22.43 -7.13
N PHE A 84 -14.30 22.62 -5.82
CA PHE A 84 -15.06 21.86 -4.83
C PHE A 84 -16.56 22.08 -4.99
N LEU A 85 -17.00 23.33 -5.14
CA LEU A 85 -18.41 23.67 -5.35
C LEU A 85 -18.94 23.09 -6.66
N LYS A 86 -18.12 23.02 -7.71
CA LYS A 86 -18.48 22.36 -8.96
C LYS A 86 -18.74 20.88 -8.75
N LEU A 87 -17.84 20.17 -8.07
CA LEU A 87 -18.02 18.74 -7.76
C LEU A 87 -19.25 18.48 -6.89
N LEU A 88 -19.52 19.37 -5.93
CA LEU A 88 -20.70 19.27 -5.08
C LEU A 88 -22.00 19.42 -5.90
N ARG A 89 -22.02 20.37 -6.85
CA ARG A 89 -23.15 20.52 -7.78
C ARG A 89 -23.31 19.31 -8.69
N ASP A 90 -22.20 18.77 -9.20
CA ASP A 90 -22.21 17.57 -10.04
C ASP A 90 -22.79 16.36 -9.26
N CYS A 91 -22.42 16.20 -7.99
CA CYS A 91 -23.00 15.16 -7.12
C CYS A 91 -24.50 15.37 -6.91
N TYR A 92 -24.93 16.60 -6.68
CA TYR A 92 -26.35 16.90 -6.49
C TYR A 92 -27.19 16.67 -7.77
N GLN A 93 -26.65 17.03 -8.94
CA GLN A 93 -27.38 16.95 -10.21
C GLN A 93 -27.42 15.54 -10.80
N LYS A 94 -26.29 14.81 -10.76
CA LYS A 94 -26.18 13.48 -11.39
C LYS A 94 -26.45 12.35 -10.42
N ASN A 95 -26.10 12.54 -9.15
CA ASN A 95 -26.24 11.56 -8.07
C ASN A 95 -25.72 10.16 -8.44
N ASP A 96 -24.64 10.10 -9.20
CA ASP A 96 -23.99 8.87 -9.64
C ASP A 96 -22.73 8.59 -8.80
N GLU A 97 -22.38 7.31 -8.71
CA GLU A 97 -21.21 6.84 -7.97
C GLU A 97 -19.91 7.53 -8.44
N GLU A 98 -19.80 7.81 -9.73
CA GLU A 98 -18.60 8.43 -10.29
C GLU A 98 -18.41 9.88 -9.80
N SER A 99 -19.48 10.67 -9.74
CA SER A 99 -19.41 12.04 -9.19
C SER A 99 -19.07 12.04 -7.71
N TRP A 100 -19.68 11.13 -6.94
CA TRP A 100 -19.36 10.95 -5.52
C TRP A 100 -17.91 10.52 -5.32
N CYS A 101 -17.38 9.61 -6.14
CA CYS A 101 -15.99 9.20 -6.09
C CYS A 101 -15.03 10.36 -6.39
N LYS A 102 -15.33 11.20 -7.40
CA LYS A 102 -14.54 12.40 -7.73
C LYS A 102 -14.54 13.41 -6.58
N PHE A 103 -15.69 13.61 -5.95
CA PHE A 103 -15.85 14.48 -4.79
C PHE A 103 -15.03 13.98 -3.58
N LEU A 104 -15.14 12.69 -3.24
CA LEU A 104 -14.43 12.10 -2.11
C LEU A 104 -12.92 12.03 -2.33
N CYS A 105 -12.46 11.83 -3.58
CA CYS A 105 -11.02 11.86 -3.91
C CYS A 105 -10.46 13.27 -4.10
N PHE A 106 -11.30 14.32 -4.15
CA PHE A 106 -10.84 15.69 -4.41
C PHE A 106 -9.73 16.17 -3.46
N PRO A 107 -9.83 15.99 -2.12
CA PRO A 107 -8.78 16.46 -1.22
C PRO A 107 -7.43 15.80 -1.53
N SER A 108 -7.43 14.50 -1.79
CA SER A 108 -6.21 13.75 -2.11
C SER A 108 -5.57 14.22 -3.40
N ILE A 109 -6.36 14.49 -4.43
CA ILE A 109 -5.87 14.93 -5.73
C ILE A 109 -5.41 16.39 -5.66
N ALA A 110 -6.24 17.29 -5.12
CA ALA A 110 -5.94 18.72 -5.05
C ALA A 110 -4.70 19.00 -4.20
N LEU A 111 -4.47 18.21 -3.13
CA LEU A 111 -3.38 18.40 -2.18
C LEU A 111 -2.21 17.43 -2.40
N ALA A 112 -2.24 16.59 -3.44
CA ALA A 112 -1.12 15.73 -3.78
C ALA A 112 0.12 16.58 -4.09
N GLN A 113 1.20 16.32 -3.34
CA GLN A 113 2.51 16.84 -3.68
C GLN A 113 3.19 15.83 -4.60
N ARG A 114 3.56 16.26 -5.81
CA ARG A 114 4.36 15.42 -6.71
C ARG A 114 5.78 15.28 -6.19
N ASP A 115 6.42 14.21 -6.66
CA ASP A 115 7.66 13.59 -6.15
C ASP A 115 8.71 14.56 -5.58
N GLU A 116 9.41 14.08 -4.55
CA GLU A 116 10.43 14.82 -3.78
C GLU A 116 11.55 15.40 -4.67
N SER A 117 11.73 14.87 -5.88
CA SER A 117 12.74 15.33 -6.85
C SER A 117 12.46 16.72 -7.45
N LEU A 118 11.24 17.25 -7.33
CA LEU A 118 10.87 18.59 -7.83
C LEU A 118 10.67 19.61 -6.69
N ARG A 119 11.07 19.28 -5.46
CA ARG A 119 11.00 20.21 -4.33
C ARG A 119 11.87 21.44 -4.61
N GLY A 120 11.22 22.56 -4.94
CA GLY A 120 11.86 23.87 -5.09
C GLY A 120 11.54 24.57 -6.42
N GLU A 121 11.14 23.84 -7.45
CA GLU A 121 10.91 24.43 -8.79
C GLU A 121 9.52 25.06 -8.93
N GLN A 122 8.53 24.64 -8.12
CA GLN A 122 7.16 25.12 -8.21
C GLN A 122 6.62 25.58 -6.86
N SER A 123 5.95 26.73 -6.85
CA SER A 123 5.23 27.20 -5.65
C SER A 123 4.07 26.25 -5.32
N LEU A 124 3.80 26.03 -4.03
CA LEU A 124 2.67 25.21 -3.58
C LEU A 124 1.34 25.68 -4.16
N THR A 125 1.18 27.00 -4.35
CA THR A 125 0.01 27.59 -4.99
C THR A 125 -0.15 27.10 -6.43
N SER A 126 0.95 27.04 -7.19
CA SER A 126 0.96 26.53 -8.56
C SER A 126 0.64 25.04 -8.62
N VAL A 127 1.22 24.25 -7.71
CA VAL A 127 0.96 22.80 -7.61
C VAL A 127 -0.53 22.53 -7.39
N VAL A 128 -1.13 23.19 -6.39
CA VAL A 128 -2.56 23.00 -6.08
C VAL A 128 -3.44 23.43 -7.27
N LYS A 129 -3.15 24.57 -7.91
CA LYS A 129 -3.89 25.01 -9.09
C LYS A 129 -3.76 24.02 -10.25
N ALA A 130 -2.56 23.49 -10.50
CA ALA A 130 -2.32 22.52 -11.55
C ALA A 130 -3.08 21.20 -11.30
N ASN A 131 -3.10 20.73 -10.05
CA ASN A 131 -3.85 19.54 -9.67
C ASN A 131 -5.37 19.72 -9.87
N ILE A 132 -5.89 20.90 -9.53
CA ILE A 132 -7.32 21.22 -9.67
C ILE A 132 -7.74 21.35 -11.15
N SER A 133 -6.87 21.91 -11.98
CA SER A 133 -7.16 22.10 -13.42
C SER A 133 -7.03 20.80 -14.23
N ARG A 134 -6.44 19.74 -13.68
CA ARG A 134 -6.20 18.49 -14.40
C ARG A 134 -7.49 17.64 -14.50
N PRO A 135 -7.83 17.10 -15.68
CA PRO A 135 -8.93 16.15 -15.82
C PRO A 135 -8.64 14.86 -15.02
N GLN A 136 -9.51 14.52 -14.06
CA GLN A 136 -9.38 13.34 -13.20
C GLN A 136 -9.38 11.99 -13.95
N ALA A 137 -9.74 11.97 -15.24
CA ALA A 137 -9.69 10.77 -16.07
C ALA A 137 -8.26 10.25 -16.31
N SER A 138 -7.22 11.04 -15.99
CA SER A 138 -5.82 10.73 -16.34
C SER A 138 -4.96 10.21 -15.19
N GLU A 139 -5.48 10.08 -13.97
CA GLU A 139 -4.68 9.65 -12.82
C GLU A 139 -4.75 8.12 -12.61
N GLN A 140 -3.93 7.40 -13.38
CA GLN A 140 -3.32 6.18 -12.84
C GLN A 140 -2.33 6.63 -11.77
N PHE A 141 -2.71 6.45 -10.49
CA PHE A 141 -1.76 6.57 -9.39
C PHE A 141 -0.59 5.63 -9.69
N PRO A 142 0.66 6.12 -9.78
CA PRO A 142 1.78 5.21 -9.84
C PRO A 142 1.79 4.46 -8.51
N VAL A 143 1.34 3.21 -8.54
CA VAL A 143 1.62 2.26 -7.48
C VAL A 143 3.14 2.15 -7.48
N LYS A 144 3.81 2.94 -6.62
CA LYS A 144 5.22 2.76 -6.35
C LYS A 144 5.34 1.33 -5.79
N LYS A 145 5.68 0.38 -6.67
CA LYS A 145 6.11 -0.95 -6.25
C LYS A 145 7.27 -0.70 -5.30
N ALA A 146 7.07 -0.96 -4.01
CA ALA A 146 8.11 -0.82 -3.02
C ALA A 146 9.25 -1.78 -3.41
N SER A 147 10.28 -1.25 -4.08
CA SER A 147 11.52 -1.98 -4.27
C SER A 147 12.16 -2.06 -2.89
N ARG A 148 12.01 -3.21 -2.23
CA ARG A 148 12.77 -3.55 -1.04
C ARG A 148 14.24 -3.51 -1.40
N LYS A 149 14.94 -2.43 -1.07
CA LYS A 149 16.40 -2.45 -1.01
C LYS A 149 16.78 -3.45 0.07
N LYS A 150 17.45 -4.54 -0.31
CA LYS A 150 18.12 -5.43 0.64
C LYS A 150 19.12 -4.57 1.44
N PRO A 151 19.17 -4.67 2.78
CA PRO A 151 20.27 -4.08 3.52
C PRO A 151 21.59 -4.76 3.09
N PRO A 152 22.70 -4.01 3.01
CA PRO A 152 24.01 -4.58 2.72
C PRO A 152 24.40 -5.57 3.81
N ASN A 153 24.86 -6.75 3.39
CA ASN A 153 25.27 -7.85 4.25
C ASN A 153 26.67 -7.55 4.81
N SER A 154 26.75 -6.94 5.98
CA SER A 154 28.01 -6.64 6.69
C SER A 154 28.41 -7.82 7.58
N ASP A 155 28.76 -8.97 6.99
CA ASP A 155 29.26 -10.12 7.77
C ASP A 155 30.27 -10.99 6.99
N THR A 156 31.11 -10.36 6.17
CA THR A 156 32.23 -11.04 5.48
C THR A 156 33.62 -10.53 5.86
N ASP A 157 33.74 -9.47 6.66
CA ASP A 157 35.05 -8.86 7.00
C ASP A 157 35.73 -9.41 8.28
N LEU A 158 35.15 -10.39 8.97
CA LEU A 158 35.75 -10.97 10.19
C LEU A 158 36.40 -12.35 9.99
N ARG A 159 36.48 -12.87 8.77
CA ARG A 159 36.96 -14.25 8.51
C ARG A 159 38.32 -14.39 7.82
N GLU A 160 39.02 -13.29 7.50
CA GLU A 160 40.36 -13.34 6.88
C GLU A 160 41.50 -12.76 7.74
N LYS A 161 41.30 -12.64 9.07
CA LYS A 161 42.41 -12.41 10.00
C LYS A 161 42.29 -13.33 11.21
N GLY A 162 42.71 -14.58 11.01
CA GLY A 162 42.93 -15.59 12.04
C GLY A 162 43.94 -16.59 11.55
#